data_AF-A0A8B7DPY7-F1
#
_entry.id   AF-A0A8B7DPY7-F1
#
_cell.length_a   1.000
_cell.length_b   1.000
_cell.length_c   1.000
_cell.angle_alpha   90.00
_cell.angle_beta   90.00
_cell.angle_gamma   90.00
#
_symmetry.space_group_name_H-M   'P 1'
#
loop_
_entity.id
_entity.type
_entity.pdbx_description
1 polymer ?
#
loop_
_entity_poly.entity_id
_entity_poly.type
_entity_poly.pdbx_seq_one_letter_code
_entity_poly.pdbx_strand_id
1 'polypeptide(L)'
;MVSSLMENDVVKQMNWSGLGENLKKPFRDLKCRQVLERALRRNPPTKGASESDVQKAVVHYLAGASDRNGGRKQRAIRQSIKKTHFEHRALMPTASSAVIEQPLVAPKTSAEVLLHHLPLFCSDDSNN
;
A
#
# COMPACT_ATOMS: atom_id res chain seq x y z
N MET A 1 2.42 -30.38 9.17
CA MET A 1 3.53 -30.25 8.18
C MET A 1 3.09 -29.89 6.75
N VAL A 2 1.79 -29.84 6.40
CA VAL A 2 1.32 -29.34 5.08
C VAL A 2 0.93 -27.86 5.13
N SER A 3 0.48 -27.37 6.29
CA SER A 3 -0.01 -25.99 6.46
C SER A 3 1.04 -24.91 6.13
N SER A 4 2.32 -25.18 6.38
CA SER A 4 3.42 -24.26 6.06
C SER A 4 3.65 -24.12 4.53
N LEU A 5 3.30 -25.14 3.73
CA LEU A 5 3.43 -25.07 2.26
C LEU A 5 2.39 -24.13 1.63
N MET A 6 1.26 -23.91 2.30
CA MET A 6 0.16 -23.04 1.86
C MET A 6 0.05 -21.79 2.75
N GLU A 7 1.16 -21.38 3.36
CA GLU A 7 1.21 -20.13 4.09
C GLU A 7 0.93 -18.95 3.16
N ASN A 8 0.18 -17.95 3.66
CA ASN A 8 -0.37 -16.90 2.81
C ASN A 8 0.72 -16.14 2.03
N ASP A 9 1.88 -15.91 2.63
CA ASP A 9 2.98 -15.21 1.98
C ASP A 9 3.63 -16.01 0.85
N VAL A 10 3.64 -17.34 0.95
CA VAL A 10 4.05 -18.23 -0.14
C VAL A 10 3.02 -18.21 -1.26
N VAL A 11 1.73 -18.28 -0.92
CA VAL A 11 0.62 -18.32 -1.88
C VAL A 11 0.53 -17.03 -2.71
N LYS A 12 0.84 -15.86 -2.13
CA LYS A 12 0.88 -14.58 -2.86
C LYS A 12 1.92 -14.56 -4.00
N GLN A 13 2.99 -15.31 -3.84
CA GLN A 13 4.10 -15.41 -4.81
C GLN A 13 3.85 -16.48 -5.89
N MET A 14 2.67 -17.11 -5.89
CA MET A 14 2.29 -18.15 -6.82
C MET A 14 1.16 -17.71 -7.76
N ASN A 15 1.11 -18.36 -8.92
CA ASN A 15 -0.02 -18.33 -9.85
C ASN A 15 -0.13 -19.73 -10.50
N TRP A 16 -1.16 -19.95 -11.32
CA TRP A 16 -1.32 -21.25 -11.98
C TRP A 16 -0.20 -21.55 -12.99
N SER A 17 0.06 -20.61 -13.90
CA SER A 17 0.89 -20.83 -15.09
C SER A 17 2.34 -20.33 -15.00
N GLY A 18 2.71 -19.57 -13.97
CA GLY A 18 4.02 -18.91 -13.86
C GLY A 18 4.14 -17.58 -14.64
N LEU A 19 3.12 -17.22 -15.42
CA LEU A 19 3.17 -16.08 -16.34
C LEU A 19 2.83 -14.74 -15.66
N GLY A 20 3.62 -13.70 -15.93
CA GLY A 20 3.40 -12.31 -15.49
C GLY A 20 4.70 -11.56 -15.14
N GLU A 21 4.60 -10.24 -14.96
CA GLU A 21 5.76 -9.35 -14.70
C GLU A 21 6.57 -9.69 -13.44
N ASN A 22 5.96 -10.38 -12.47
CA ASN A 22 6.55 -10.61 -11.15
C ASN A 22 7.17 -12.01 -10.98
N LEU A 23 7.44 -12.75 -12.08
CA LEU A 23 8.08 -14.08 -12.05
C LEU A 23 7.51 -15.01 -10.97
N LYS A 24 6.17 -15.09 -10.90
CA LYS A 24 5.48 -15.91 -9.90
C LYS A 24 5.74 -17.40 -10.15
N LYS A 25 5.83 -18.19 -9.09
CA LYS A 25 6.05 -19.63 -9.21
C LYS A 25 4.81 -20.33 -9.78
N PRO A 26 4.95 -21.19 -10.82
CA PRO A 26 3.84 -21.92 -11.41
C PRO A 26 3.38 -23.04 -10.48
N PHE A 27 2.13 -22.97 -10.03
CA PHE A 27 1.52 -24.02 -9.20
C PHE A 27 1.30 -25.31 -9.98
N ARG A 28 1.01 -25.22 -11.29
CA ARG A 28 0.72 -26.38 -12.13
C ARG A 28 1.87 -27.40 -12.16
N ASP A 29 3.11 -26.93 -11.99
CA ASP A 29 4.34 -27.72 -12.07
C ASP A 29 4.75 -28.30 -10.69
N LEU A 30 4.06 -27.91 -9.60
CA LEU A 30 4.38 -28.37 -8.25
C LEU A 30 3.83 -29.77 -7.99
N LYS A 31 4.61 -30.59 -7.26
CA LYS A 31 4.15 -31.89 -6.73
C LYS A 31 2.91 -31.77 -5.83
N CYS A 32 2.70 -30.60 -5.23
CA CYS A 32 1.51 -30.30 -4.43
C CYS A 32 0.21 -30.49 -5.22
N ARG A 33 0.21 -30.17 -6.52
CA ARG A 33 -0.93 -30.40 -7.41
C ARG A 33 -1.32 -31.87 -7.46
N GLN A 34 -0.35 -32.77 -7.63
CA GLN A 34 -0.63 -34.21 -7.68
C GLN A 34 -1.20 -34.74 -6.36
N VAL A 35 -0.72 -34.20 -5.22
CA VAL A 35 -1.26 -34.55 -3.90
C VAL A 35 -2.70 -34.08 -3.77
N LEU A 36 -3.00 -32.85 -4.21
CA LEU A 36 -4.35 -32.29 -4.23
C LEU A 36 -5.30 -33.13 -5.08
N GLU A 37 -4.93 -33.44 -6.33
CA GLU A 37 -5.75 -34.25 -7.24
C GLU A 37 -6.01 -35.65 -6.67
N ARG A 38 -4.99 -36.30 -6.09
CA ARG A 38 -5.17 -37.60 -5.42
C ARG A 38 -6.13 -37.51 -4.23
N ALA A 39 -6.05 -36.44 -3.44
CA ALA A 39 -6.95 -36.20 -2.33
C ALA A 39 -8.39 -35.99 -2.81
N LEU A 40 -8.59 -35.20 -3.87
CA LEU A 40 -9.91 -34.94 -4.46
C LEU A 40 -10.55 -36.22 -5.02
N ARG A 41 -9.76 -37.11 -5.65
CA ARG A 41 -10.25 -38.41 -6.15
C ARG A 41 -10.65 -39.38 -5.04
N ARG A 42 -10.00 -39.29 -3.88
CA ARG A 42 -10.32 -40.12 -2.69
C ARG A 42 -11.58 -39.65 -1.97
N ASN A 43 -11.96 -38.38 -2.14
CA ASN A 43 -13.09 -37.78 -1.46
C ASN A 43 -14.36 -37.93 -2.33
N PRO A 44 -15.38 -38.70 -1.90
CA PRO A 44 -16.59 -38.97 -2.68
C PRO A 44 -17.28 -37.74 -3.31
N PRO A 45 -17.51 -36.62 -2.59
CA PRO A 45 -18.17 -35.44 -3.16
C PRO A 45 -17.39 -34.75 -4.28
N THR A 46 -16.06 -34.90 -4.31
CA THR A 46 -15.19 -34.24 -5.30
C THR A 46 -14.64 -35.21 -6.35
N LYS A 47 -15.04 -36.48 -6.31
CA LYS A 47 -14.50 -37.55 -7.16
C LYS A 47 -14.74 -37.31 -8.66
N GLY A 48 -15.85 -36.65 -9.01
CA GLY A 48 -16.22 -36.30 -10.39
C GLY A 48 -15.66 -34.97 -10.89
N ALA A 49 -14.89 -34.24 -10.08
CA ALA A 49 -14.35 -32.95 -10.48
C ALA A 49 -13.36 -33.11 -11.64
N SER A 50 -13.54 -32.33 -12.70
CA SER A 50 -12.60 -32.32 -13.82
C SER A 50 -11.32 -31.58 -13.45
N GLU A 51 -10.24 -31.82 -14.19
CA GLU A 51 -8.99 -31.06 -14.03
C GLU A 51 -9.22 -29.54 -14.19
N SER A 52 -10.15 -29.15 -15.06
CA SER A 52 -10.52 -27.74 -15.27
C SER A 52 -11.19 -27.13 -14.04
N ASP A 53 -11.97 -27.92 -13.29
CA ASP A 53 -12.62 -27.45 -12.06
C ASP A 53 -11.59 -27.28 -10.95
N VAL A 54 -10.62 -28.20 -10.87
CA VAL A 54 -9.48 -28.07 -9.94
C VAL A 54 -8.67 -26.82 -10.26
N GLN A 55 -8.37 -26.58 -11.54
CA GLN A 55 -7.67 -25.37 -11.96
C GLN A 55 -8.44 -24.11 -11.55
N LYS A 56 -9.74 -24.03 -11.85
CA LYS A 56 -10.59 -22.88 -11.47
C LYS A 56 -10.57 -22.64 -9.96
N ALA A 57 -10.73 -23.71 -9.17
CA ALA A 57 -10.71 -23.63 -7.71
C ALA A 57 -9.35 -23.15 -7.18
N VAL A 58 -8.25 -23.67 -7.71
CA VAL A 58 -6.89 -23.25 -7.34
C VAL A 58 -6.64 -21.80 -7.72
N VAL A 59 -6.98 -21.38 -8.94
CA VAL A 59 -6.81 -19.99 -9.39
C VAL A 59 -7.59 -19.05 -8.48
N HIS A 60 -8.85 -19.37 -8.18
CA HIS A 60 -9.67 -18.60 -7.24
C HIS A 60 -9.04 -18.57 -5.83
N TYR A 61 -8.50 -19.69 -5.37
CA TYR A 61 -7.79 -19.76 -4.11
C TYR A 61 -6.53 -18.87 -4.09
N LEU A 62 -5.70 -18.90 -5.13
CA LEU A 62 -4.48 -18.09 -5.21
C LEU A 62 -4.80 -16.59 -5.30
N ALA A 63 -5.82 -16.22 -6.10
CA ALA A 63 -6.27 -14.82 -6.23
C ALA A 63 -6.74 -14.25 -4.88
N GLY A 64 -7.44 -15.04 -4.08
CA GLY A 64 -7.92 -14.64 -2.76
C GLY A 64 -6.82 -14.52 -1.69
N ALA A 65 -5.58 -14.94 -1.94
CA ALA A 65 -4.51 -14.90 -0.94
C ALA A 65 -4.21 -13.48 -0.44
N SER A 66 -4.19 -12.51 -1.36
CA SER A 66 -4.01 -11.08 -1.04
C SER A 66 -5.04 -10.58 -0.02
N ASP A 67 -6.23 -11.17 0.00
CA ASP A 67 -7.35 -10.73 0.84
C ASP A 67 -7.44 -11.39 2.21
N ARG A 68 -6.88 -12.59 2.39
CA ARG A 68 -7.09 -13.42 3.60
C ARG A 68 -6.47 -12.87 4.88
N ASN A 69 -5.32 -12.19 4.81
CA ASN A 69 -4.64 -11.63 6.00
C ASN A 69 -4.99 -10.15 6.25
N GLY A 70 -6.25 -9.77 6.06
CA GLY A 70 -6.69 -8.38 6.26
C GLY A 70 -6.34 -7.43 5.11
N GLY A 71 -5.94 -7.94 3.94
CA GLY A 71 -5.72 -7.14 2.73
C GLY A 71 -6.98 -6.39 2.28
N ARG A 72 -8.18 -6.94 2.51
CA ARG A 72 -9.44 -6.21 2.32
C ARG A 72 -9.53 -4.97 3.19
N LYS A 73 -9.17 -5.08 4.47
CA LYS A 73 -9.15 -3.95 5.42
C LYS A 73 -8.12 -2.91 4.99
N GLN A 74 -6.93 -3.34 4.59
CA GLN A 74 -5.90 -2.42 4.08
C GLN A 74 -6.30 -1.71 2.78
N ARG A 75 -6.97 -2.40 1.85
CA ARG A 75 -7.51 -1.76 0.63
C ARG A 75 -8.61 -0.75 0.96
N ALA A 76 -9.53 -1.09 1.85
CA ALA A 76 -10.57 -0.17 2.30
C ALA A 76 -9.97 1.10 2.95
N ILE A 77 -8.95 0.93 3.81
CA ILE A 77 -8.23 2.06 4.43
C ILE A 77 -7.51 2.91 3.38
N ARG A 78 -6.80 2.29 2.41
CA ARG A 78 -6.15 3.05 1.32
C ARG A 78 -7.17 3.83 0.48
N GLN A 79 -8.34 3.26 0.24
CA GLN A 79 -9.42 3.92 -0.51
C GLN A 79 -10.02 5.09 0.28
N SER A 80 -10.22 4.95 1.61
CA SER A 80 -10.70 6.05 2.45
C SER A 80 -9.69 7.20 2.54
N ILE A 81 -8.39 6.89 2.63
CA ILE A 81 -7.31 7.91 2.61
C ILE A 81 -7.27 8.66 1.27
N LYS A 82 -7.42 7.95 0.13
CA LYS A 82 -7.47 8.61 -1.19
C LYS A 82 -8.68 9.53 -1.33
N LYS A 83 -9.84 9.11 -0.84
CA LYS A 83 -11.07 9.90 -0.87
C LYS A 83 -10.93 11.17 -0.04
N THR A 84 -10.45 11.05 1.20
CA THR A 84 -10.22 12.20 2.10
C THR A 84 -9.17 13.17 1.55
N HIS A 85 -8.07 12.68 0.97
CA HIS A 85 -7.06 13.53 0.31
C HIS A 85 -7.64 14.28 -0.90
N PHE A 86 -8.47 13.62 -1.72
CA PHE A 86 -9.14 14.27 -2.85
C PHE A 86 -10.12 15.36 -2.38
N GLU A 87 -10.90 15.08 -1.35
CA GLU A 87 -11.84 16.04 -0.74
C GLU A 87 -11.11 17.25 -0.13
N HIS A 88 -10.02 17.02 0.61
CA HIS A 88 -9.20 18.12 1.15
C HIS A 88 -8.56 18.98 0.05
N ARG A 89 -8.11 18.37 -1.06
CA ARG A 89 -7.57 19.10 -2.22
C ARG A 89 -8.64 19.91 -2.96
N ALA A 90 -9.87 19.42 -3.03
CA ALA A 90 -10.99 20.11 -3.68
C ALA A 90 -11.48 21.35 -2.90
N LEU A 91 -11.20 21.41 -1.59
CA LEU A 91 -11.58 22.52 -0.70
C LEU A 91 -10.47 23.58 -0.52
N MET A 92 -9.28 23.38 -1.10
CA MET A 92 -8.25 24.42 -1.11
C MET A 92 -8.65 25.51 -2.11
N PRO A 93 -8.74 26.80 -1.71
CA PRO A 93 -8.86 27.88 -2.67
C PRO A 93 -7.64 27.81 -3.58
N THR A 94 -7.84 27.58 -4.88
CA THR A 94 -6.77 27.77 -5.86
C THR A 94 -6.38 29.24 -5.79
N ALA A 95 -5.26 29.54 -5.14
CA ALA A 95 -4.68 30.88 -5.07
C ALA A 95 -4.21 31.29 -6.48
N SER A 96 -5.16 31.66 -7.32
CA SER A 96 -4.96 32.22 -8.65
C SER A 96 -6.13 33.14 -8.97
N SER A 97 -6.45 34.08 -8.08
CA SER A 97 -6.98 35.39 -8.44
C SER A 97 -7.12 36.26 -7.19
N ALA A 98 -5.99 36.67 -6.63
CA ALA A 98 -5.95 37.85 -5.77
C ALA A 98 -4.67 38.58 -6.13
N VAL A 99 -4.71 39.26 -7.27
CA VAL A 99 -3.82 40.40 -7.52
C VAL A 99 -4.22 41.44 -6.49
N ILE A 100 -3.61 41.35 -5.30
CA ILE A 100 -3.51 42.49 -4.42
C ILE A 100 -2.41 43.34 -5.05
N GLU A 101 -2.80 44.40 -5.76
CA GLU A 101 -1.86 45.47 -6.10
C GLU A 101 -1.20 45.92 -4.80
N GLN A 102 0.06 45.51 -4.60
CA GLN A 102 0.90 46.20 -3.64
C GLN A 102 1.28 47.54 -4.30
N PRO A 103 0.99 48.70 -3.68
CA PRO A 103 1.55 49.95 -4.17
C PRO A 103 3.07 49.86 -4.09
N LEU A 104 3.72 50.22 -5.19
CA LEU A 104 5.18 50.25 -5.35
C LEU A 104 5.80 51.18 -4.29
N VAL A 105 6.23 50.62 -3.15
CA VAL A 105 7.05 51.36 -2.19
C VAL A 105 8.50 51.23 -2.62
N ALA A 106 9.09 52.37 -2.99
CA ALA A 106 10.49 52.50 -3.38
C ALA A 106 11.45 51.92 -2.31
N PRO A 107 12.61 51.38 -2.72
CA PRO A 107 13.59 50.84 -1.78
C PRO A 107 14.13 51.96 -0.89
N LYS A 108 13.88 51.86 0.43
CA LYS A 108 14.53 52.73 1.40
C LYS A 108 16.02 52.42 1.43
N THR A 109 16.81 53.48 1.27
CA THR A 109 18.26 53.51 1.30
C THR A 109 18.85 53.03 2.62
N SER A 110 20.09 52.54 2.54
CA SER A 110 20.87 51.72 3.48
C SER A 110 21.17 52.25 4.90
N ALA A 111 20.27 52.95 5.58
CA ALA A 111 20.55 53.54 6.90
C ALA A 111 19.71 53.02 8.10
N GLU A 112 18.67 52.20 7.90
CA GLU A 112 17.79 51.72 8.99
C GLU A 112 17.94 50.22 9.34
N VAL A 113 19.15 49.68 9.30
CA VAL A 113 19.41 48.27 9.74
C VAL A 113 20.08 48.20 11.13
N LEU A 114 20.37 49.32 11.79
CA LEU A 114 21.24 49.35 12.97
C LEU A 114 20.59 49.63 14.34
N LEU A 115 19.35 49.22 14.62
CA LEU A 115 18.78 49.45 15.97
C LEU A 115 17.92 48.35 16.62
N HIS A 116 17.91 47.10 16.15
CA HIS A 116 17.09 46.06 16.79
C HIS A 116 17.80 44.74 17.12
N HIS A 117 19.12 44.74 17.35
CA HIS A 117 19.84 43.54 17.78
C HIS A 117 20.64 43.80 19.07
N LEU A 118 19.95 44.16 20.15
CA LEU A 118 20.50 43.99 21.50
C LEU A 118 19.81 42.76 22.12
N PRO A 119 20.51 41.63 22.30
CA PRO A 119 19.97 40.51 23.06
C PRO A 119 19.97 40.86 24.56
N LEU A 120 18.78 40.84 25.16
CA LEU A 120 18.61 40.80 26.60
C LEU A 120 19.26 39.52 27.13
N PHE A 121 20.32 39.71 27.91
CA PHE A 121 21.07 38.67 28.62
C PHE A 121 20.14 37.81 29.48
N CYS A 122 20.15 36.49 29.25
CA CYS A 122 19.78 35.51 30.27
C CYS A 122 20.81 35.56 31.39
N SER A 123 20.37 35.75 32.63
CA SER A 123 21.16 35.43 33.81
C SER A 123 20.53 34.21 34.47
N ASP A 124 21.27 33.10 34.50
CA ASP A 124 21.07 32.01 35.46
C ASP A 124 22.45 31.45 35.84
N ASP A 125 22.76 31.67 37.11
CA ASP A 125 23.62 30.97 38.09
C ASP A 125 24.75 30.01 37.67
N SER A 126 25.93 30.22 38.29
CA SER A 126 26.56 29.29 39.27
C SER A 126 28.09 29.16 39.17
N ASN A 127 28.72 29.15 40.35
CA ASN A 127 30.04 28.59 40.73
C ASN A 127 31.34 29.17 40.14
N ASN A 128 32.05 29.98 40.95
CA ASN A 128 33.17 29.52 41.81
C ASN A 128 33.77 30.70 42.59
#